data_AF-A0A4Q4WGC5-F1
#
_entry.id   AF-A0A4Q4WGC5-F1
#
_cell.length_a   1.000
_cell.length_b   1.000
_cell.length_c   1.000
_cell.angle_alpha   90.00
_cell.angle_beta   90.00
_cell.angle_gamma   90.00
#
_symmetry.space_group_name_H-M   'P 1'
#
loop_
_entity.id
_entity.type
_entity.pdbx_description
1 polymer ?
#
loop_
_entity_poly.entity_id
_entity_poly.type
_entity_poly.pdbx_seq_one_letter_code
_entity_poly.pdbx_strand_id
1 'polypeptide(L)'
;MKQPMPAAACTALALFVWVAHASPLVLQTLAKRDGISSCWKHWMAIDDVLIADGGDSRKGYNTAVDEFCEQADGRNVGPDGYLSLATEVFLNGGKDPEMYGLLGYVYFEVHNKQGSDHTVEKEKCKDHLKKLSEEGGRCYGSSNKDTKGGTWQVGDNAVSYHALGSKVPPREDALNKLYANGAISEQQVNKGSGAPLDPWPLDSLGGVRPVACHSHNDYERDVPLFSALAAGCVAVEADVHLVGDDVEIGHDSPTRGRTLRKQYVEPLRAILDHNNGGSSDGGAGVFGAKPDQGLTLMVDFKTSDTKTLDAVVAALEPLREVGYLSSVEGGRFVERQVTVVASGSAPFDRIASGDGIPNRDVFYDADVNDLGGRDYTDTNSYYASANYNDLSRKPSLEETIRKQVAEAHAIGLKVRYYSLPSESEWEKLMELGVDMLNADDMSNTARLPRIQ
;
A
#
# COMPACT_ATOMS: atom_id res chain seq x y z
N MET A 1 44.41 -44.11 -61.68
CA MET A 1 44.45 -45.41 -60.98
C MET A 1 44.68 -45.19 -59.49
N LYS A 2 43.64 -45.28 -58.67
CA LYS A 2 43.56 -46.02 -57.40
C LYS A 2 42.29 -45.60 -56.67
N GLN A 3 41.56 -46.63 -56.26
CA GLN A 3 40.26 -46.63 -55.60
C GLN A 3 40.38 -46.33 -54.08
N PRO A 4 39.25 -46.19 -53.36
CA PRO A 4 39.05 -45.34 -52.17
C PRO A 4 39.05 -46.12 -50.84
N MET A 5 38.91 -45.42 -49.71
CA MET A 5 38.42 -45.96 -48.44
C MET A 5 37.64 -44.89 -47.62
N PRO A 6 36.75 -45.32 -46.68
CA PRO A 6 35.38 -44.81 -46.60
C PRO A 6 35.12 -43.80 -45.48
N ALA A 7 34.01 -43.06 -45.65
CA ALA A 7 33.42 -42.18 -44.65
C ALA A 7 32.85 -42.98 -43.47
N ALA A 8 33.24 -42.59 -42.26
CA ALA A 8 32.60 -43.02 -41.02
C ALA A 8 31.28 -42.25 -40.85
N ALA A 9 30.18 -43.00 -40.74
CA ALA A 9 28.89 -42.46 -40.33
C ALA A 9 28.95 -42.15 -38.83
N CYS A 10 28.85 -40.86 -38.47
CA CYS A 10 28.59 -40.42 -37.12
C CYS A 10 27.11 -40.01 -37.05
N THR A 11 26.31 -40.86 -36.44
CA THR A 11 24.88 -40.65 -36.20
C THR A 11 24.72 -39.57 -35.13
N ALA A 12 24.34 -38.36 -35.52
CA ALA A 12 23.94 -37.32 -34.58
C ALA A 12 22.55 -37.65 -34.02
N LEU A 13 22.47 -37.99 -32.74
CA LEU A 13 21.21 -38.04 -32.00
C LEU A 13 20.74 -36.59 -31.80
N ALA A 14 19.71 -36.18 -32.52
CA ALA A 14 18.99 -34.94 -32.24
C ALA A 14 18.10 -35.16 -31.01
N LEU A 15 18.54 -34.67 -29.85
CA LEU A 15 17.70 -34.47 -28.68
C LEU A 15 16.74 -33.31 -28.98
N PHE A 16 15.53 -33.63 -29.43
CA PHE A 16 14.41 -32.70 -29.44
C PHE A 16 14.01 -32.40 -27.99
N VAL A 17 14.53 -31.32 -27.42
CA VAL A 17 13.94 -30.71 -26.23
C VAL A 17 12.64 -30.06 -26.69
N TRP A 18 11.51 -30.69 -26.34
CA TRP A 18 10.20 -30.04 -26.37
C TRP A 18 10.21 -28.92 -25.33
N VAL A 19 10.58 -27.71 -25.75
CA VAL A 19 10.23 -26.50 -25.01
C VAL A 19 8.74 -26.31 -25.27
N ALA A 20 7.91 -26.76 -24.31
CA ALA A 20 6.49 -26.46 -24.30
C ALA A 20 6.32 -24.95 -24.19
N HIS A 21 6.25 -24.27 -25.33
CA HIS A 21 5.79 -22.89 -25.40
C HIS A 21 4.29 -22.94 -25.12
N ALA A 22 3.90 -22.60 -23.91
CA ALA A 22 2.52 -22.25 -23.63
C ALA A 22 2.16 -21.09 -24.57
N SER A 23 1.25 -21.33 -25.51
CA SER A 23 0.72 -20.27 -26.38
C SER A 23 0.16 -19.12 -25.53
N PRO A 24 0.24 -17.86 -25.96
CA PRO A 24 -0.33 -16.71 -25.22
C PRO A 24 -1.82 -16.86 -24.90
N LEU A 25 -2.52 -17.73 -25.63
CA LEU A 25 -3.92 -18.10 -25.39
C LEU A 25 -4.12 -18.93 -24.10
N VAL A 26 -3.12 -19.69 -23.66
CA VAL A 26 -3.19 -20.54 -22.44
C VAL A 26 -3.01 -19.68 -21.18
N LEU A 27 -2.22 -18.62 -21.23
CA LEU A 27 -2.13 -17.63 -20.15
C LEU A 27 -3.41 -16.77 -20.02
N GLN A 28 -4.12 -16.52 -21.12
CA GLN A 28 -5.42 -15.84 -21.06
C GLN A 28 -6.55 -16.71 -20.47
N THR A 29 -6.37 -18.04 -20.44
CA THR A 29 -7.35 -18.96 -19.85
C THR A 29 -7.13 -19.26 -18.37
N LEU A 30 -6.02 -18.82 -17.76
CA LEU A 30 -5.76 -18.96 -16.32
C LEU A 30 -6.12 -17.70 -15.50
N ALA A 31 -6.51 -16.60 -16.16
CA ALA A 31 -6.88 -15.33 -15.52
C ALA A 31 -8.38 -15.21 -15.15
N LYS A 32 -9.10 -16.33 -15.05
CA LYS A 32 -10.50 -16.36 -14.65
C LYS A 32 -10.74 -17.54 -13.70
N ARG A 33 -10.78 -17.29 -12.37
CA ARG A 33 -11.84 -17.82 -11.46
C ARG A 33 -11.68 -17.62 -9.94
N ASP A 34 -10.69 -16.87 -9.43
CA ASP A 34 -10.53 -16.80 -7.95
C ASP A 34 -10.98 -15.47 -7.31
N GLY A 35 -11.65 -14.60 -8.08
CA GLY A 35 -12.16 -13.32 -7.59
C GLY A 35 -13.69 -13.23 -7.65
N ILE A 36 -14.30 -12.68 -6.60
CA ILE A 36 -15.67 -12.20 -6.63
C ILE A 36 -15.63 -10.75 -7.04
N SER A 37 -16.17 -10.45 -8.21
CA SER A 37 -16.82 -9.17 -8.37
C SER A 37 -18.18 -9.37 -7.74
N SER A 38 -18.48 -8.72 -6.63
CA SER A 38 -19.88 -8.60 -6.21
C SER A 38 -20.62 -7.66 -7.17
N CYS A 39 -20.23 -7.57 -8.45
CA CYS A 39 -20.61 -6.55 -9.42
C CYS A 39 -20.57 -5.14 -8.85
N TRP A 40 -19.56 -4.89 -8.03
CA TRP A 40 -19.18 -3.56 -7.58
C TRP A 40 -17.85 -3.14 -8.21
N LYS A 41 -17.32 -1.99 -7.79
CA LYS A 41 -16.08 -1.40 -8.33
C LYS A 41 -14.83 -2.23 -8.04
N HIS A 42 -14.85 -3.08 -7.02
CA HIS A 42 -13.67 -3.79 -6.51
C HIS A 42 -13.91 -5.30 -6.43
N TRP A 43 -12.91 -6.05 -6.87
CA TRP A 43 -12.88 -7.51 -6.79
C TRP A 43 -12.22 -7.94 -5.48
N MET A 44 -12.79 -8.95 -4.84
CA MET A 44 -12.32 -9.55 -3.59
C MET A 44 -11.88 -10.99 -3.86
N ALA A 45 -10.86 -11.47 -3.15
CA ALA A 45 -10.56 -12.90 -3.10
C ALA A 45 -11.75 -13.67 -2.50
N ILE A 46 -12.10 -14.82 -3.08
CA ILE A 46 -13.21 -15.66 -2.57
C ILE A 46 -12.85 -16.22 -1.20
N ASP A 47 -11.74 -16.95 -1.15
CA ASP A 47 -11.22 -17.61 0.04
C ASP A 47 -10.07 -16.81 0.65
N ASP A 48 -9.68 -17.17 1.86
CA ASP A 48 -8.48 -16.60 2.48
C ASP A 48 -7.25 -16.92 1.62
N VAL A 49 -6.35 -15.95 1.50
CA VAL A 49 -5.19 -16.04 0.60
C VAL A 49 -3.91 -15.89 1.38
N LEU A 50 -2.92 -16.68 1.01
CA LEU A 50 -1.55 -16.55 1.49
C LEU A 50 -0.75 -15.76 0.46
N ILE A 51 -0.19 -14.62 0.88
CA ILE A 51 0.66 -13.78 0.06
C ILE A 51 2.10 -13.77 0.63
N ALA A 52 3.03 -13.12 -0.06
CA ALA A 52 4.42 -13.01 0.36
C ALA A 52 5.07 -14.39 0.66
N ASP A 53 4.96 -15.32 -0.30
CA ASP A 53 5.43 -16.71 -0.20
C ASP A 53 4.91 -17.47 1.04
N GLY A 54 3.68 -17.18 1.45
CA GLY A 54 3.05 -17.83 2.61
C GLY A 54 3.27 -17.11 3.94
N GLY A 55 3.98 -15.97 3.95
CA GLY A 55 4.31 -15.22 5.15
C GLY A 55 3.19 -14.32 5.69
N ASP A 56 2.08 -14.18 4.96
CA ASP A 56 1.01 -13.24 5.29
C ASP A 56 -0.36 -13.75 4.83
N SER A 57 -1.28 -14.01 5.78
CA SER A 57 -2.62 -14.50 5.50
C SER A 57 -3.61 -13.35 5.45
N ARG A 58 -4.41 -13.29 4.39
CA ARG A 58 -5.38 -12.22 4.15
C ARG A 58 -6.78 -12.80 4.02
N LYS A 59 -7.74 -12.09 4.65
CA LYS A 59 -9.14 -12.50 4.74
C LYS A 59 -9.81 -12.45 3.36
N GLY A 60 -10.41 -13.57 2.96
CA GLY A 60 -11.27 -13.67 1.80
C GLY A 60 -12.71 -13.29 2.12
N TYR A 61 -13.51 -13.16 1.07
CA TYR A 61 -14.92 -12.83 1.17
C TYR A 61 -15.71 -13.84 2.02
N ASN A 62 -15.48 -15.15 1.83
CA ASN A 62 -16.25 -16.18 2.52
C ASN A 62 -16.10 -16.12 4.04
N THR A 63 -14.87 -15.87 4.51
CA THR A 63 -14.56 -15.65 5.92
C THR A 63 -15.22 -14.39 6.44
N ALA A 64 -15.16 -13.28 5.68
CA ALA A 64 -15.83 -12.04 6.04
C ALA A 64 -17.37 -12.21 6.16
N VAL A 65 -17.99 -13.00 5.26
CA VAL A 65 -19.41 -13.35 5.35
C VAL A 65 -19.71 -14.17 6.60
N ASP A 66 -18.87 -15.15 6.92
CA ASP A 66 -19.05 -15.99 8.10
C ASP A 66 -19.05 -15.15 9.38
N GLU A 67 -18.07 -14.25 9.54
CA GLU A 67 -17.97 -13.33 10.67
C GLU A 67 -19.20 -12.41 10.77
N PHE A 68 -19.62 -11.80 9.66
CA PHE A 68 -20.78 -10.92 9.66
C PHE A 68 -22.06 -11.65 10.07
N CYS A 69 -22.35 -12.79 9.44
CA CYS A 69 -23.57 -13.55 9.71
C CYS A 69 -23.58 -14.17 11.11
N GLU A 70 -22.41 -14.48 11.69
CA GLU A 70 -22.30 -14.90 13.08
C GLU A 70 -22.63 -13.77 14.06
N GLN A 71 -22.13 -12.56 13.81
CA GLN A 71 -22.50 -11.42 14.65
C GLN A 71 -23.97 -11.03 14.51
N ALA A 72 -24.52 -11.12 13.29
CA ALA A 72 -25.88 -10.75 12.97
C ALA A 72 -26.94 -11.75 13.45
N ASP A 73 -26.56 -12.98 13.83
CA ASP A 73 -27.51 -14.03 14.20
C ASP A 73 -28.45 -13.60 15.35
N GLY A 74 -29.76 -13.80 15.15
CA GLY A 74 -30.80 -13.44 16.11
C GLY A 74 -31.05 -11.93 16.25
N ARG A 75 -30.37 -11.06 15.50
CA ARG A 75 -30.64 -9.62 15.50
C ARG A 75 -31.93 -9.32 14.73
N ASN A 76 -32.79 -8.50 15.34
CA ASN A 76 -34.00 -8.00 14.69
C ASN A 76 -33.71 -6.71 13.93
N VAL A 77 -34.15 -6.67 12.68
CA VAL A 77 -34.17 -5.49 11.83
C VAL A 77 -35.62 -5.06 11.68
N GLY A 78 -35.99 -3.92 12.26
CA GLY A 78 -37.36 -3.40 12.18
C GLY A 78 -37.78 -3.03 10.76
N PRO A 79 -39.05 -2.64 10.55
CA PRO A 79 -39.55 -2.16 9.25
C PRO A 79 -38.70 -1.00 8.72
N ASP A 80 -38.33 -1.06 7.44
CA ASP A 80 -37.40 -0.13 6.75
C ASP A 80 -36.04 0.04 7.46
N GLY A 81 -35.69 -0.91 8.33
CA GLY A 81 -34.49 -0.88 9.15
C GLY A 81 -33.26 -1.47 8.45
N TYR A 82 -32.10 -1.21 9.05
CA TYR A 82 -30.80 -1.67 8.58
C TYR A 82 -30.02 -2.38 9.69
N LEU A 83 -29.24 -3.38 9.29
CA LEU A 83 -28.15 -3.93 10.09
C LEU A 83 -26.92 -4.05 9.20
N SER A 84 -25.84 -3.38 9.57
CA SER A 84 -24.64 -3.27 8.76
C SER A 84 -23.37 -3.57 9.55
N LEU A 85 -22.32 -3.92 8.81
CA LEU A 85 -20.97 -4.12 9.33
C LEU A 85 -19.97 -3.89 8.21
N ALA A 86 -18.84 -3.24 8.50
CA ALA A 86 -17.70 -3.22 7.61
C ALA A 86 -16.57 -4.08 8.20
N THR A 87 -15.91 -4.90 7.40
CA THR A 87 -14.75 -5.70 7.82
C THR A 87 -13.70 -5.73 6.73
N GLU A 88 -12.47 -6.03 7.11
CA GLU A 88 -11.34 -6.17 6.19
C GLU A 88 -11.56 -7.33 5.22
N VAL A 89 -11.11 -7.15 3.98
CA VAL A 89 -11.07 -8.18 2.94
C VAL A 89 -9.88 -7.93 2.02
N PHE A 90 -9.39 -8.97 1.36
CA PHE A 90 -8.33 -8.84 0.37
C PHE A 90 -8.89 -8.49 -1.01
N LEU A 91 -8.51 -7.32 -1.52
CA LEU A 91 -8.92 -6.84 -2.84
C LEU A 91 -7.84 -7.16 -3.88
N ASN A 92 -8.10 -8.12 -4.76
CA ASN A 92 -7.15 -8.58 -5.79
C ASN A 92 -7.35 -7.93 -7.16
N GLY A 93 -8.40 -7.13 -7.34
CA GLY A 93 -8.69 -6.47 -8.62
C GLY A 93 -8.98 -7.45 -9.77
N GLY A 94 -9.34 -8.70 -9.46
CA GLY A 94 -9.60 -9.76 -10.44
C GLY A 94 -8.33 -10.42 -11.00
N LYS A 95 -7.17 -10.12 -10.43
CA LYS A 95 -5.89 -10.78 -10.72
C LYS A 95 -5.66 -11.97 -9.77
N ASP A 96 -4.57 -12.70 -9.99
CA ASP A 96 -4.10 -13.75 -9.08
C ASP A 96 -3.92 -13.18 -7.66
N PRO A 97 -4.71 -13.61 -6.67
CA PRO A 97 -4.69 -13.01 -5.36
C PRO A 97 -3.43 -13.38 -4.55
N GLU A 98 -2.65 -14.40 -4.94
CA GLU A 98 -1.37 -14.69 -4.26
C GLU A 98 -0.31 -13.65 -4.63
N MET A 99 -0.43 -13.04 -5.82
CA MET A 99 0.57 -12.13 -6.40
C MET A 99 0.12 -10.67 -6.41
N TYR A 100 -1.18 -10.40 -6.36
CA TYR A 100 -1.76 -9.08 -6.50
C TYR A 100 -2.89 -8.85 -5.50
N GLY A 101 -2.80 -7.76 -4.75
CA GLY A 101 -3.93 -7.24 -4.03
C GLY A 101 -3.54 -6.32 -2.88
N LEU A 102 -4.57 -5.83 -2.20
CA LEU A 102 -4.47 -4.85 -1.13
C LEU A 102 -5.43 -5.21 0.00
N LEU A 103 -5.09 -4.75 1.20
CA LEU A 103 -6.10 -4.57 2.22
C LEU A 103 -7.19 -3.64 1.68
N GLY A 104 -8.44 -4.07 1.78
CA GLY A 104 -9.61 -3.25 1.62
C GLY A 104 -10.71 -3.70 2.57
N TYR A 105 -11.94 -3.37 2.24
CA TYR A 105 -13.10 -3.56 3.10
C TYR A 105 -14.27 -4.13 2.32
N VAL A 106 -15.10 -4.93 2.98
CA VAL A 106 -16.42 -5.31 2.51
C VAL A 106 -17.47 -4.73 3.46
N TYR A 107 -18.46 -4.05 2.87
CA TYR A 107 -19.57 -3.42 3.58
C TYR A 107 -20.80 -4.30 3.43
N PHE A 108 -21.18 -4.94 4.54
CA PHE A 108 -22.39 -5.74 4.63
C PHE A 108 -23.57 -4.88 5.08
N GLU A 109 -24.75 -5.17 4.51
CA GLU A 109 -26.02 -4.52 4.85
C GLU A 109 -27.15 -5.54 4.72
N VAL A 110 -27.93 -5.71 5.78
CA VAL A 110 -29.28 -6.29 5.73
C VAL A 110 -30.27 -5.14 5.79
N HIS A 111 -31.08 -4.98 4.75
CA HIS A 111 -32.13 -3.97 4.68
C HIS A 111 -33.49 -4.65 4.63
N ASN A 112 -34.31 -4.41 5.66
CA ASN A 112 -35.65 -4.96 5.76
C ASN A 112 -36.67 -4.00 5.16
N LYS A 113 -37.23 -4.32 3.99
CA LYS A 113 -38.19 -3.49 3.24
C LYS A 113 -39.64 -3.91 3.53
N GLN A 114 -39.87 -4.72 4.57
CA GLN A 114 -41.18 -5.22 4.97
C GLN A 114 -41.83 -4.30 6.00
N GLY A 115 -43.15 -4.42 6.15
CA GLY A 115 -43.90 -3.76 7.23
C GLY A 115 -43.81 -4.45 8.60
N SER A 116 -42.98 -5.49 8.75
CA SER A 116 -42.79 -6.26 9.98
C SER A 116 -41.31 -6.49 10.26
N ASP A 117 -40.97 -6.84 11.50
CA ASP A 117 -39.61 -7.19 11.90
C ASP A 117 -39.07 -8.39 11.10
N HIS A 118 -37.76 -8.33 10.79
CA HIS A 118 -36.99 -9.42 10.20
C HIS A 118 -35.89 -9.84 11.17
N THR A 119 -35.92 -11.09 11.62
CA THR A 119 -34.81 -11.68 12.41
C THR A 119 -33.78 -12.27 11.47
N VAL A 120 -32.53 -11.86 11.58
CA VAL A 120 -31.44 -12.44 10.80
C VAL A 120 -31.12 -13.82 11.35
N GLU A 121 -31.21 -14.85 10.49
CA GLU A 121 -30.82 -16.23 10.80
C GLU A 121 -29.46 -16.49 10.15
N LYS A 122 -28.46 -16.91 10.93
CA LYS A 122 -27.08 -17.12 10.48
C LYS A 122 -26.96 -17.93 9.20
N GLU A 123 -27.55 -19.13 9.16
CA GLU A 123 -27.39 -20.03 8.00
C GLU A 123 -28.01 -19.43 6.73
N LYS A 124 -29.19 -18.78 6.84
CA LYS A 124 -29.81 -18.09 5.70
C LYS A 124 -28.98 -16.88 5.25
N CYS A 125 -28.43 -16.13 6.20
CA CYS A 125 -27.53 -15.02 5.89
C CYS A 125 -26.32 -15.50 5.09
N LYS A 126 -25.66 -16.59 5.53
CA LYS A 126 -24.54 -17.22 4.84
C LYS A 126 -24.95 -17.70 3.45
N ASP A 127 -26.08 -18.42 3.34
CA ASP A 127 -26.61 -18.90 2.07
C ASP A 127 -26.90 -17.77 1.07
N HIS A 128 -27.40 -16.62 1.53
CA HIS A 128 -27.69 -15.49 0.66
C HIS A 128 -26.42 -14.80 0.17
N LEU A 129 -25.48 -14.50 1.08
CA LEU A 129 -24.27 -13.77 0.76
C LEU A 129 -23.26 -14.64 0.00
N LYS A 130 -23.13 -15.93 0.31
CA LYS A 130 -22.20 -16.84 -0.40
C LYS A 130 -22.68 -17.24 -1.80
N LYS A 131 -23.96 -17.01 -2.15
CA LYS A 131 -24.37 -17.10 -3.57
C LYS A 131 -23.68 -16.08 -4.46
N LEU A 132 -23.21 -14.96 -3.90
CA LEU A 132 -22.43 -13.97 -4.63
C LEU A 132 -21.02 -14.47 -4.97
N SER A 133 -20.51 -15.49 -4.25
CA SER A 133 -19.19 -16.09 -4.46
C SER A 133 -19.20 -17.39 -5.25
N GLU A 134 -20.38 -17.92 -5.60
CA GLU A 134 -20.48 -19.17 -6.36
C GLU A 134 -19.88 -19.03 -7.76
N GLU A 135 -19.22 -20.08 -8.24
CA GLU A 135 -18.62 -20.10 -9.57
C GLU A 135 -19.68 -19.91 -10.67
N GLY A 136 -19.53 -18.86 -11.48
CA GLY A 136 -20.54 -18.50 -12.49
C GLY A 136 -21.84 -17.92 -11.90
N GLY A 137 -21.86 -17.66 -10.59
CA GLY A 137 -22.94 -17.01 -9.87
C GLY A 137 -23.20 -15.60 -10.40
N ARG A 138 -24.45 -15.16 -10.27
CA ARG A 138 -24.82 -13.77 -10.56
C ARG A 138 -24.54 -12.94 -9.32
N CYS A 139 -24.02 -11.73 -9.48
CA CYS A 139 -23.81 -10.78 -8.40
C CYS A 139 -25.10 -10.21 -7.80
N TYR A 140 -26.25 -10.82 -8.12
CA TYR A 140 -27.55 -10.40 -7.67
C TYR A 140 -28.54 -11.57 -7.65
N GLY A 141 -29.56 -11.45 -6.80
CA GLY A 141 -30.62 -12.46 -6.68
C GLY A 141 -31.48 -12.61 -7.94
N SER A 142 -32.21 -13.73 -8.06
CA SER A 142 -33.01 -14.07 -9.24
C SER A 142 -34.11 -13.06 -9.60
N SER A 143 -34.53 -12.22 -8.65
CA SER A 143 -35.58 -11.21 -8.77
C SER A 143 -35.04 -9.78 -8.59
N ASN A 144 -33.75 -9.54 -8.86
CA ASN A 144 -33.08 -8.26 -8.59
C ASN A 144 -33.86 -7.04 -9.11
N LYS A 145 -34.34 -6.23 -8.16
CA LYS A 145 -34.96 -4.91 -8.37
C LYS A 145 -34.11 -3.78 -7.78
N ASP A 146 -32.96 -4.11 -7.19
CA ASP A 146 -32.05 -3.16 -6.58
C ASP A 146 -31.03 -2.66 -7.61
N THR A 147 -30.60 -1.41 -7.45
CA THR A 147 -29.60 -0.78 -8.31
C THR A 147 -28.20 -0.92 -7.74
N LYS A 148 -28.07 -1.32 -6.46
CA LYS A 148 -26.79 -1.64 -5.84
C LYS A 148 -26.30 -3.00 -6.35
N GLY A 149 -25.08 -3.06 -6.87
CA GLY A 149 -24.39 -4.32 -7.13
C GLY A 149 -24.24 -5.15 -5.86
N GLY A 150 -24.01 -6.46 -5.96
CA GLY A 150 -23.63 -7.29 -4.82
C GLY A 150 -24.78 -7.53 -3.86
N THR A 151 -25.98 -7.70 -4.43
CA THR A 151 -27.22 -7.71 -3.66
C THR A 151 -27.97 -9.02 -3.83
N TRP A 152 -28.12 -9.79 -2.76
CA TRP A 152 -29.04 -10.91 -2.74
C TRP A 152 -30.41 -10.49 -2.19
N GLN A 153 -31.45 -10.57 -3.01
CA GLN A 153 -32.83 -10.32 -2.57
C GLN A 153 -33.55 -11.60 -2.18
N VAL A 154 -34.36 -11.47 -1.12
CA VAL A 154 -35.24 -12.53 -0.62
C VAL A 154 -36.70 -12.12 -0.84
N GLY A 155 -37.51 -13.04 -1.37
CA GLY A 155 -38.90 -12.79 -1.74
C GLY A 155 -39.04 -11.81 -2.92
N ASP A 156 -40.16 -11.10 -2.97
CA ASP A 156 -40.39 -10.02 -3.95
C ASP A 156 -39.71 -8.71 -3.51
N ASN A 157 -38.38 -8.77 -3.30
CA ASN A 157 -37.57 -7.66 -2.75
C ASN A 157 -38.00 -7.25 -1.32
N ALA A 158 -38.36 -8.24 -0.49
CA ALA A 158 -38.78 -8.01 0.89
C ALA A 158 -37.58 -7.71 1.81
N VAL A 159 -36.47 -8.42 1.62
CA VAL A 159 -35.20 -8.18 2.34
C VAL A 159 -34.06 -8.24 1.33
N SER A 160 -33.08 -7.35 1.48
CA SER A 160 -31.83 -7.42 0.71
C SER A 160 -30.62 -7.59 1.61
N TYR A 161 -29.68 -8.42 1.15
CA TYR A 161 -28.37 -8.64 1.73
C TYR A 161 -27.34 -8.08 0.74
N HIS A 162 -26.56 -7.09 1.15
CA HIS A 162 -25.54 -6.47 0.33
C HIS A 162 -24.15 -6.84 0.80
N ALA A 163 -23.21 -6.92 -0.14
CA ALA A 163 -21.78 -6.98 0.13
C ALA A 163 -21.00 -6.17 -0.91
N LEU A 164 -20.52 -5.00 -0.50
CA LEU A 164 -19.86 -4.03 -1.38
C LEU A 164 -18.39 -3.89 -1.00
N GLY A 165 -17.47 -4.21 -1.92
CA GLY A 165 -16.03 -4.03 -1.69
C GLY A 165 -15.61 -2.56 -1.83
N SER A 166 -14.67 -2.08 -1.02
CA SER A 166 -14.03 -0.76 -1.20
C SER A 166 -12.58 -0.73 -0.71
N LYS A 167 -11.76 0.10 -1.34
CA LYS A 167 -10.41 0.44 -0.85
C LYS A 167 -10.45 1.49 0.28
N VAL A 168 -11.59 2.15 0.47
CA VAL A 168 -11.73 3.25 1.41
C VAL A 168 -12.33 2.71 2.72
N PRO A 169 -11.76 3.07 3.89
CA PRO A 169 -12.25 2.64 5.20
C PRO A 169 -13.63 3.23 5.53
N PRO A 170 -14.37 2.62 6.49
CA PRO A 170 -15.68 3.10 6.89
C PRO A 170 -15.59 4.47 7.56
N ARG A 171 -16.66 5.26 7.41
CA ARG A 171 -16.82 6.56 8.08
C ARG A 171 -17.14 6.39 9.55
N GLU A 172 -18.00 5.43 9.85
CA GLU A 172 -18.40 5.09 11.21
C GLU A 172 -17.29 4.30 11.92
N ASP A 173 -17.15 4.45 13.24
CA ASP A 173 -16.36 3.52 14.09
C ASP A 173 -17.11 2.17 14.21
N ALA A 174 -17.20 1.48 13.08
CA ALA A 174 -17.97 0.26 12.89
C ALA A 174 -17.15 -0.83 12.18
N LEU A 175 -15.82 -0.67 12.11
CA LEU A 175 -14.94 -1.73 11.64
C LEU A 175 -15.05 -2.92 12.59
N ASN A 176 -15.43 -4.08 12.05
CA ASN A 176 -15.67 -5.33 12.76
C ASN A 176 -16.78 -5.27 13.85
N LYS A 177 -17.64 -4.26 13.83
CA LYS A 177 -18.73 -4.06 14.80
C LYS A 177 -20.07 -3.90 14.08
N LEU A 178 -21.12 -4.51 14.61
CA LEU A 178 -22.48 -4.30 14.10
C LEU A 178 -22.94 -2.85 14.31
N TYR A 179 -23.59 -2.32 13.28
CA TYR A 179 -24.22 -1.00 13.26
C TYR A 179 -25.68 -1.13 12.85
N ALA A 180 -26.60 -0.75 13.74
CA ALA A 180 -28.04 -0.90 13.53
C ALA A 180 -28.76 0.42 13.20
N ASN A 181 -28.02 1.53 13.07
CA ASN A 181 -28.58 2.87 12.87
C ASN A 181 -28.57 3.31 11.40
N GLY A 182 -28.42 2.37 10.46
CA GLY A 182 -28.39 2.65 9.02
C GLY A 182 -27.37 1.80 8.27
N ALA A 183 -27.20 2.11 6.99
CA ALA A 183 -26.14 1.57 6.18
C ALA A 183 -24.79 2.24 6.53
N ILE A 184 -23.75 1.45 6.75
CA ILE A 184 -22.37 1.96 6.87
C ILE A 184 -21.91 2.41 5.48
N SER A 185 -21.13 3.49 5.43
CA SER A 185 -20.59 4.02 4.18
C SER A 185 -19.09 4.21 4.23
N GLU A 186 -18.45 4.12 3.07
CA GLU A 186 -17.05 4.52 2.93
C GLU A 186 -16.87 6.02 3.20
N GLN A 187 -15.69 6.40 3.71
CA GLN A 187 -15.34 7.81 3.87
C GLN A 187 -15.29 8.54 2.52
N GLN A 188 -15.46 9.87 2.57
CA GLN A 188 -15.14 10.71 1.43
C GLN A 188 -13.65 11.02 1.45
N VAL A 189 -12.95 10.62 0.39
CA VAL A 189 -11.51 10.91 0.26
C VAL A 189 -11.31 12.35 -0.18
N ASN A 190 -10.48 13.09 0.56
CA ASN A 190 -10.14 14.47 0.24
C ASN A 190 -8.81 14.52 -0.54
N LYS A 191 -8.86 14.95 -1.80
CA LYS A 191 -7.67 15.24 -2.62
C LYS A 191 -7.37 16.75 -2.74
N GLY A 192 -8.08 17.57 -1.98
CA GLY A 192 -7.94 19.02 -1.91
C GLY A 192 -7.15 19.47 -0.68
N SER A 193 -7.58 20.57 -0.05
CA SER A 193 -6.83 21.26 1.01
C SER A 193 -7.02 20.74 2.44
N GLY A 194 -7.75 19.63 2.63
CA GLY A 194 -7.99 19.01 3.94
C GLY A 194 -7.08 17.83 4.22
N ALA A 195 -7.33 17.09 5.32
CA ALA A 195 -6.71 15.79 5.55
C ALA A 195 -7.30 14.73 4.59
N PRO A 196 -6.54 13.72 4.12
CA PRO A 196 -7.02 12.75 3.14
C PRO A 196 -8.25 11.95 3.60
N LEU A 197 -8.33 11.67 4.90
CA LEU A 197 -9.42 10.99 5.59
C LEU A 197 -9.76 11.76 6.88
N ASP A 198 -11.05 11.79 7.23
CA ASP A 198 -11.54 12.47 8.43
C ASP A 198 -12.83 11.77 8.94
N PRO A 199 -12.77 11.06 10.08
CA PRO A 199 -11.58 10.84 10.92
C PRO A 199 -10.58 9.85 10.31
N TRP A 200 -9.32 9.89 10.78
CA TRP A 200 -8.33 8.89 10.38
C TRP A 200 -8.69 7.49 10.93
N PRO A 201 -8.59 6.42 10.13
CA PRO A 201 -9.00 5.06 10.52
C PRO A 201 -7.93 4.34 11.36
N LEU A 202 -7.78 4.73 12.62
CA LEU A 202 -6.64 4.34 13.47
C LEU A 202 -6.50 2.81 13.67
N ASP A 203 -7.61 2.07 13.74
CA ASP A 203 -7.59 0.62 13.96
C ASP A 203 -7.35 -0.22 12.69
N SER A 204 -7.34 0.41 11.51
CA SER A 204 -7.31 -0.29 10.21
C SER A 204 -5.96 -0.89 9.83
N LEU A 205 -4.87 -0.49 10.49
CA LEU A 205 -3.51 -0.90 10.13
C LEU A 205 -2.96 -2.00 11.04
N GLY A 206 -3.71 -2.45 12.06
CA GLY A 206 -3.22 -3.36 13.09
C GLY A 206 -2.71 -4.71 12.56
N GLY A 207 -3.37 -5.25 11.52
CA GLY A 207 -2.99 -6.50 10.87
C GLY A 207 -2.04 -6.35 9.68
N VAL A 208 -1.62 -5.12 9.33
CA VAL A 208 -0.78 -4.90 8.15
C VAL A 208 0.68 -5.20 8.47
N ARG A 209 1.26 -6.14 7.72
CA ARG A 209 2.69 -6.46 7.78
C ARG A 209 3.48 -5.58 6.80
N PRO A 210 4.56 -4.92 7.25
CA PRO A 210 5.34 -4.02 6.40
C PRO A 210 6.15 -4.75 5.34
N VAL A 211 6.49 -4.02 4.28
CA VAL A 211 7.26 -4.45 3.12
C VAL A 211 8.16 -3.30 2.64
N ALA A 212 9.32 -3.64 2.10
CA ALA A 212 10.32 -2.70 1.58
C ALA A 212 9.89 -2.05 0.25
N CYS A 213 8.82 -1.25 0.28
CA CYS A 213 8.37 -0.43 -0.84
C CYS A 213 8.24 1.07 -0.49
N HIS A 214 8.44 1.87 -1.53
CA HIS A 214 8.32 3.33 -1.55
C HIS A 214 7.17 3.76 -2.43
N SER A 215 6.15 4.37 -1.85
CA SER A 215 5.02 4.95 -2.56
C SER A 215 5.43 6.29 -3.17
N HIS A 216 5.83 6.25 -4.43
CA HIS A 216 6.23 7.44 -5.19
C HIS A 216 5.01 8.29 -5.54
N ASN A 217 5.14 9.63 -5.45
CA ASN A 217 4.01 10.55 -5.59
C ASN A 217 2.78 10.08 -4.80
N ASP A 218 2.97 9.79 -3.51
CA ASP A 218 1.96 9.14 -2.68
C ASP A 218 0.66 9.97 -2.59
N TYR A 219 0.78 11.29 -2.74
CA TYR A 219 -0.34 12.22 -2.74
C TYR A 219 -1.26 12.05 -3.97
N GLU A 220 -0.85 11.32 -5.00
CA GLU A 220 -1.69 10.98 -6.16
C GLU A 220 -2.49 9.67 -5.96
N ARG A 221 -2.20 8.88 -4.91
CA ARG A 221 -2.89 7.62 -4.65
C ARG A 221 -4.40 7.79 -4.48
N ASP A 222 -5.16 6.70 -4.62
CA ASP A 222 -6.62 6.68 -4.43
C ASP A 222 -7.00 7.29 -3.08
N VAL A 223 -6.31 6.88 -2.02
CA VAL A 223 -6.35 7.48 -0.68
C VAL A 223 -4.92 7.82 -0.24
N PRO A 224 -4.49 9.10 -0.30
CA PRO A 224 -3.13 9.50 0.09
C PRO A 224 -2.77 9.01 1.50
N LEU A 225 -1.50 8.64 1.68
CA LEU A 225 -0.90 7.97 2.85
C LEU A 225 -1.52 6.59 3.17
N PHE A 226 -2.84 6.51 3.31
CA PHE A 226 -3.53 5.28 3.70
C PHE A 226 -3.31 4.15 2.69
N SER A 227 -3.33 4.41 1.38
CA SER A 227 -3.15 3.36 0.37
C SER A 227 -1.80 2.67 0.48
N ALA A 228 -0.73 3.44 0.74
CA ALA A 228 0.62 2.91 0.90
C ALA A 228 0.76 2.15 2.21
N LEU A 229 0.25 2.70 3.31
CA LEU A 229 0.25 2.03 4.61
C LEU A 229 -0.56 0.73 4.56
N ALA A 230 -1.75 0.71 3.94
CA ALA A 230 -2.57 -0.48 3.79
C ALA A 230 -1.90 -1.59 2.95
N ALA A 231 -1.01 -1.21 2.03
CA ALA A 231 -0.17 -2.13 1.26
C ALA A 231 1.05 -2.65 2.06
N GLY A 232 1.40 -1.96 3.14
CA GLY A 232 2.57 -2.22 3.98
C GLY A 232 3.81 -1.44 3.59
N CYS A 233 3.74 -0.46 2.68
CA CYS A 233 4.93 0.30 2.28
C CYS A 233 5.50 1.12 3.45
N VAL A 234 6.80 0.95 3.68
CA VAL A 234 7.54 1.64 4.76
C VAL A 234 8.15 2.97 4.31
N ALA A 235 7.86 3.42 3.10
CA ALA A 235 8.26 4.74 2.62
C ALA A 235 7.17 5.39 1.74
N VAL A 236 7.00 6.70 1.87
CA VAL A 236 6.07 7.52 1.08
C VAL A 236 6.74 8.82 0.65
N GLU A 237 6.30 9.38 -0.48
CA GLU A 237 6.86 10.60 -1.05
C GLU A 237 5.84 11.73 -1.19
N ALA A 238 6.26 12.94 -0.80
CA ALA A 238 5.52 14.17 -0.97
C ALA A 238 6.34 15.22 -1.73
N ASP A 239 5.81 15.67 -2.87
CA ASP A 239 6.41 16.73 -3.68
C ASP A 239 5.96 18.09 -3.14
N VAL A 240 6.91 18.95 -2.77
CA VAL A 240 6.60 20.22 -2.09
C VAL A 240 7.04 21.45 -2.87
N HIS A 241 6.15 22.44 -2.90
CA HIS A 241 6.38 23.78 -3.42
C HIS A 241 6.22 24.79 -2.28
N LEU A 242 7.14 25.75 -2.17
CA LEU A 242 6.97 26.88 -1.27
C LEU A 242 5.86 27.80 -1.79
N VAL A 243 4.82 28.03 -0.98
CA VAL A 243 3.71 28.93 -1.30
C VAL A 243 3.44 29.86 -0.11
N GLY A 244 4.00 31.07 -0.17
CA GLY A 244 4.03 31.98 0.98
C GLY A 244 5.07 31.51 1.98
N ASP A 245 4.63 31.21 3.21
CA ASP A 245 5.49 30.72 4.31
C ASP A 245 5.20 29.23 4.66
N ASP A 246 4.49 28.50 3.78
CA ASP A 246 4.15 27.08 3.97
C ASP A 246 4.51 26.28 2.71
N VAL A 247 4.49 24.95 2.81
CA VAL A 247 4.73 24.03 1.70
C VAL A 247 3.45 23.29 1.29
N GLU A 248 3.14 23.38 0.00
CA GLU A 248 1.99 22.76 -0.62
C GLU A 248 2.40 21.64 -1.58
N ILE A 249 1.49 20.68 -1.75
CA ILE A 249 1.80 19.42 -2.41
C ILE A 249 1.36 19.43 -3.88
N GLY A 250 2.25 18.96 -4.75
CA GLY A 250 1.98 18.62 -6.14
C GLY A 250 3.25 18.44 -6.98
N HIS A 251 3.17 17.70 -8.08
CA HIS A 251 4.34 17.43 -8.93
C HIS A 251 4.80 18.69 -9.68
N ASP A 252 4.02 19.09 -10.70
CA ASP A 252 4.32 20.25 -11.54
C ASP A 252 3.80 21.56 -10.92
N SER A 253 2.70 21.48 -10.17
CA SER A 253 2.07 22.63 -9.53
C SER A 253 1.32 22.18 -8.28
N PRO A 254 1.39 22.93 -7.17
CA PRO A 254 0.73 22.56 -5.94
C PRO A 254 -0.78 22.80 -6.01
N THR A 255 -1.53 22.00 -5.24
CA THR A 255 -2.95 22.30 -4.98
C THR A 255 -3.06 23.26 -3.80
N ARG A 256 -3.70 24.42 -4.02
CA ARG A 256 -3.79 25.47 -2.97
C ARG A 256 -4.42 24.94 -1.68
N GLY A 257 -3.73 25.15 -0.57
CA GLY A 257 -4.11 24.74 0.78
C GLY A 257 -3.87 23.26 1.10
N ARG A 258 -3.40 22.44 0.15
CA ARG A 258 -3.04 21.03 0.34
C ARG A 258 -1.60 20.95 0.83
N THR A 259 -1.41 21.10 2.14
CA THR A 259 -0.07 21.27 2.73
C THR A 259 0.55 19.95 3.17
N LEU A 260 1.89 19.91 3.27
CA LEU A 260 2.64 18.76 3.82
C LEU A 260 2.10 18.38 5.21
N ARG A 261 1.80 19.38 6.03
CA ARG A 261 1.30 19.18 7.40
C ARG A 261 -0.02 18.39 7.42
N LYS A 262 -1.02 18.81 6.65
CA LYS A 262 -2.35 18.18 6.66
C LYS A 262 -2.39 16.81 6.01
N GLN A 263 -1.54 16.60 5.00
CA GLN A 263 -1.56 15.38 4.20
C GLN A 263 -0.74 14.25 4.82
N TYR A 264 0.35 14.58 5.52
CA TYR A 264 1.30 13.60 6.05
C TYR A 264 1.56 13.75 7.55
N VAL A 265 1.97 14.94 8.01
CA VAL A 265 2.45 15.12 9.39
C VAL A 265 1.35 14.89 10.43
N GLU A 266 0.19 15.50 10.26
CA GLU A 266 -0.95 15.35 11.18
C GLU A 266 -1.52 13.93 11.19
N PRO A 267 -1.77 13.28 10.03
CA PRO A 267 -2.17 11.86 10.01
C PRO A 267 -1.14 10.93 10.67
N LEU A 268 0.16 11.10 10.37
CA LEU A 268 1.21 10.27 10.98
C LEU A 268 1.25 10.46 12.50
N ARG A 269 1.16 11.69 12.98
CA ARG A 269 1.07 11.96 14.41
C ARG A 269 -0.15 11.27 15.02
N ALA A 270 -1.32 11.35 14.40
CA ALA A 270 -2.53 10.72 14.92
C ALA A 270 -2.38 9.19 15.05
N ILE A 271 -1.78 8.54 14.05
CA ILE A 271 -1.47 7.09 14.11
C ILE A 271 -0.51 6.79 15.26
N LEU A 272 0.60 7.53 15.35
CA LEU A 272 1.63 7.26 16.35
C LEU A 272 1.14 7.55 17.78
N ASP A 273 0.39 8.64 17.98
CA ASP A 273 -0.23 8.96 19.27
C ASP A 273 -1.22 7.89 19.69
N HIS A 274 -2.02 7.36 18.75
CA HIS A 274 -2.91 6.23 19.03
C HIS A 274 -2.12 4.98 19.43
N ASN A 275 -1.09 4.62 18.66
CA ASN A 275 -0.29 3.41 18.91
C ASN A 275 0.53 3.48 20.20
N ASN A 276 0.90 4.68 20.66
CA ASN A 276 1.78 4.86 21.82
C ASN A 276 1.10 5.52 23.03
N GLY A 277 -0.24 5.68 23.01
CA GLY A 277 -0.97 6.32 24.10
C GLY A 277 -0.59 7.80 24.33
N GLY A 278 -0.13 8.48 23.26
CA GLY A 278 0.26 9.89 23.28
C GLY A 278 1.66 10.21 23.81
N SER A 279 2.58 9.24 23.86
CA SER A 279 4.00 9.45 24.21
C SER A 279 4.93 8.76 23.21
N SER A 280 6.12 9.30 22.93
CA SER A 280 7.14 8.61 22.11
C SER A 280 7.90 7.51 22.86
N ASP A 281 7.68 7.36 24.17
CA ASP A 281 8.33 6.32 24.98
C ASP A 281 7.88 4.89 24.60
N GLY A 282 6.73 4.75 23.94
CA GLY A 282 6.17 3.45 23.54
C GLY A 282 6.91 2.77 22.40
N GLY A 283 7.70 3.53 21.62
CA GLY A 283 8.54 3.01 20.55
C GLY A 283 7.79 2.50 19.30
N ALA A 284 6.46 2.37 19.33
CA ALA A 284 5.66 1.78 18.27
C ALA A 284 5.54 2.70 17.04
N GLY A 285 5.88 2.18 15.87
CA GLY A 285 5.69 2.79 14.57
C GLY A 285 4.23 2.73 14.09
N VAL A 286 4.04 2.91 12.78
CA VAL A 286 2.70 2.96 12.16
C VAL A 286 2.05 1.58 11.97
N PHE A 287 2.86 0.51 11.97
CA PHE A 287 2.40 -0.86 11.72
C PHE A 287 2.26 -1.64 13.03
N GLY A 288 1.03 -1.94 13.45
CA GLY A 288 0.77 -2.69 14.68
C GLY A 288 1.38 -4.10 14.69
N ALA A 289 1.45 -4.75 13.52
CA ALA A 289 2.04 -6.09 13.37
C ALA A 289 3.57 -6.10 13.49
N LYS A 290 4.23 -4.94 13.37
CA LYS A 290 5.69 -4.79 13.44
C LYS A 290 6.03 -3.41 14.02
N PRO A 291 5.88 -3.22 15.35
CA PRO A 291 5.93 -1.92 15.99
C PRO A 291 7.32 -1.28 15.97
N ASP A 292 8.39 -2.03 15.78
CA ASP A 292 9.76 -1.54 15.63
C ASP A 292 10.07 -0.99 14.23
N GLN A 293 9.16 -1.16 13.25
CA GLN A 293 9.36 -0.66 11.89
C GLN A 293 9.06 0.85 11.81
N GLY A 294 10.10 1.64 11.54
CA GLY A 294 9.97 3.05 11.19
C GLY A 294 9.38 3.28 9.80
N LEU A 295 8.85 4.47 9.56
CA LEU A 295 8.38 4.95 8.25
C LEU A 295 9.34 6.01 7.71
N THR A 296 9.62 5.96 6.41
CA THR A 296 10.36 7.04 5.74
C THR A 296 9.39 7.99 5.04
N LEU A 297 9.44 9.28 5.40
CA LEU A 297 8.76 10.35 4.68
C LEU A 297 9.78 11.07 3.79
N MET A 298 9.76 10.75 2.50
CA MET A 298 10.56 11.46 1.52
C MET A 298 9.85 12.75 1.09
N VAL A 299 10.56 13.86 1.11
CA VAL A 299 10.07 15.19 0.74
C VAL A 299 10.89 15.66 -0.45
N ASP A 300 10.27 15.71 -1.64
CA ASP A 300 10.93 16.13 -2.87
C ASP A 300 10.72 17.63 -3.10
N PHE A 301 11.82 18.39 -3.11
CA PHE A 301 11.77 19.84 -3.18
C PHE A 301 11.66 20.27 -4.64
N LYS A 302 10.46 20.69 -5.06
CA LYS A 302 10.19 21.20 -6.41
C LYS A 302 10.58 22.68 -6.59
N THR A 303 10.93 23.35 -5.49
CA THR A 303 11.38 24.75 -5.48
C THR A 303 12.77 24.85 -4.86
N SER A 304 13.66 25.60 -5.49
CA SER A 304 15.04 25.83 -5.03
C SER A 304 15.20 27.04 -4.11
N ASP A 305 14.09 27.67 -3.71
CA ASP A 305 14.11 28.77 -2.75
C ASP A 305 14.68 28.27 -1.42
N THR A 306 15.62 29.01 -0.83
CA THR A 306 16.28 28.62 0.41
C THR A 306 15.30 28.52 1.58
N LYS A 307 14.17 29.23 1.52
CA LYS A 307 13.09 29.18 2.53
C LYS A 307 12.23 27.93 2.45
N THR A 308 12.29 27.16 1.36
CA THR A 308 11.53 25.92 1.24
C THR A 308 11.91 24.95 2.37
N LEU A 309 13.20 24.87 2.71
CA LEU A 309 13.67 24.04 3.84
C LEU A 309 13.10 24.54 5.16
N ASP A 310 13.07 25.84 5.39
CA ASP A 310 12.55 26.43 6.64
C ASP A 310 11.05 26.11 6.79
N ALA A 311 10.28 26.19 5.70
CA ALA A 311 8.86 25.85 5.69
C ALA A 311 8.62 24.34 5.89
N VAL A 312 9.45 23.47 5.29
CA VAL A 312 9.40 22.01 5.57
C VAL A 312 9.71 21.72 7.04
N VAL A 313 10.78 22.29 7.59
CA VAL A 313 11.16 22.12 9.00
C VAL A 313 10.02 22.56 9.93
N ALA A 314 9.38 23.70 9.63
CA ALA A 314 8.23 24.18 10.37
C ALA A 314 7.01 23.25 10.24
N ALA A 315 6.76 22.69 9.05
CA ALA A 315 5.67 21.73 8.83
C ALA A 315 5.83 20.46 9.68
N LEU A 316 7.08 20.01 9.92
CA LEU A 316 7.43 18.81 10.68
C LEU A 316 7.34 18.96 12.21
N GLU A 317 7.20 20.19 12.72
CA GLU A 317 7.18 20.47 14.17
C GLU A 317 6.24 19.58 15.00
N PRO A 318 5.01 19.27 14.55
CA PRO A 318 4.11 18.39 15.31
C PRO A 318 4.64 16.97 15.57
N LEU A 319 5.53 16.44 14.72
CA LEU A 319 6.18 15.13 14.96
C LEU A 319 7.45 15.31 15.81
N ARG A 320 8.14 16.44 15.63
CA ARG A 320 9.36 16.78 16.37
C ARG A 320 9.08 17.00 17.86
N GLU A 321 8.05 17.77 18.18
CA GLU A 321 7.73 18.19 19.56
C GLU A 321 7.47 17.00 20.50
N VAL A 322 6.98 15.90 19.95
CA VAL A 322 6.72 14.64 20.66
C VAL A 322 7.84 13.62 20.53
N GLY A 323 8.87 13.87 19.71
CA GLY A 323 10.04 13.00 19.57
C GLY A 323 9.88 11.81 18.62
N TYR A 324 8.98 11.88 17.63
CA TYR A 324 8.80 10.81 16.64
C TYR A 324 9.79 10.86 15.47
N LEU A 325 10.54 11.96 15.31
CA LEU A 325 11.48 12.12 14.19
C LEU A 325 12.86 11.52 14.51
N SER A 326 13.40 10.75 13.57
CA SER A 326 14.80 10.31 13.58
C SER A 326 15.70 11.54 13.56
N SER A 327 16.84 11.49 14.25
CA SER A 327 17.69 12.66 14.47
C SER A 327 19.16 12.30 14.63
N VAL A 328 20.01 13.28 14.89
CA VAL A 328 21.42 13.06 15.23
C VAL A 328 21.68 13.44 16.68
N GLU A 329 21.96 12.44 17.51
CA GLU A 329 22.27 12.61 18.93
C GLU A 329 23.72 12.20 19.19
N GLY A 330 24.52 13.08 19.81
CA GLY A 330 25.94 12.76 20.11
C GLY A 330 26.79 12.43 18.87
N GLY A 331 26.43 12.97 17.70
CA GLY A 331 27.12 12.71 16.43
C GLY A 331 26.79 11.35 15.81
N ARG A 332 25.68 10.71 16.20
CA ARG A 332 25.22 9.43 15.65
C ARG A 332 23.77 9.54 15.21
N PHE A 333 23.42 8.85 14.13
CA PHE A 333 22.03 8.65 13.73
C PHE A 333 21.27 7.89 14.82
N VAL A 334 20.11 8.42 15.19
CA VAL A 334 19.16 7.78 16.10
C VAL A 334 17.84 7.63 15.36
N GLU A 335 17.53 6.40 14.99
CA GLU A 335 16.27 6.04 14.34
C GLU A 335 15.09 6.20 15.31
N ARG A 336 14.00 6.78 14.82
CA ARG A 336 12.69 6.89 15.49
C ARG A 336 11.60 6.45 14.51
N GLN A 337 10.34 6.70 14.87
CA GLN A 337 9.18 6.22 14.13
C GLN A 337 9.10 6.82 12.72
N VAL A 338 9.61 8.02 12.50
CA VAL A 338 9.62 8.69 11.19
C VAL A 338 11.01 9.21 10.86
N THR A 339 11.58 8.74 9.74
CA THR A 339 12.80 9.31 9.14
C THR A 339 12.40 10.22 7.98
N VAL A 340 12.82 11.49 8.02
CA VAL A 340 12.54 12.44 6.92
C VAL A 340 13.72 12.52 5.97
N VAL A 341 13.46 12.35 4.68
CA VAL A 341 14.50 12.37 3.64
C VAL A 341 14.18 13.45 2.60
N ALA A 342 15.03 14.45 2.47
CA ALA A 342 14.92 15.53 1.51
C ALA A 342 15.59 15.15 0.17
N SER A 343 14.89 15.42 -0.93
CA SER A 343 15.30 15.16 -2.31
C SER A 343 15.07 16.40 -3.19
N GLY A 344 15.43 16.29 -4.47
CA GLY A 344 15.15 17.31 -5.48
C GLY A 344 16.05 18.53 -5.33
N SER A 345 15.45 19.70 -5.20
CA SER A 345 16.18 20.97 -5.03
C SER A 345 16.63 21.25 -3.59
N ALA A 346 16.58 20.25 -2.70
CA ALA A 346 16.93 20.42 -1.30
C ALA A 346 18.39 20.89 -1.12
N PRO A 347 18.67 21.85 -0.21
CA PRO A 347 20.01 22.38 -0.04
C PRO A 347 20.89 21.46 0.83
N PHE A 348 21.63 20.54 0.20
CA PHE A 348 22.52 19.59 0.90
C PHE A 348 23.40 20.26 1.96
N ASP A 349 24.07 21.38 1.67
CA ASP A 349 25.03 21.99 2.60
C ASP A 349 24.36 22.46 3.90
N ARG A 350 23.11 22.93 3.84
CA ARG A 350 22.32 23.29 5.02
C ARG A 350 21.90 22.04 5.80
N ILE A 351 21.48 21.00 5.09
CA ILE A 351 21.11 19.71 5.70
C ILE A 351 22.31 19.06 6.40
N ALA A 352 23.46 19.01 5.73
CA ALA A 352 24.70 18.46 6.27
C ALA A 352 25.19 19.24 7.49
N SER A 353 25.15 20.58 7.47
CA SER A 353 25.56 21.41 8.61
C SER A 353 24.52 21.49 9.75
N GLY A 354 23.25 21.15 9.47
CA GLY A 354 22.14 21.31 10.40
C GLY A 354 21.61 22.75 10.51
N ASP A 355 21.97 23.64 9.58
CA ASP A 355 21.56 25.04 9.60
C ASP A 355 20.05 25.22 9.43
N GLY A 356 19.38 25.63 10.52
CA GLY A 356 17.93 25.78 10.56
C GLY A 356 17.15 24.47 10.69
N ILE A 357 17.82 23.36 11.05
CA ILE A 357 17.20 22.04 11.23
C ILE A 357 17.41 21.59 12.69
N PRO A 358 16.43 21.80 13.58
CA PRO A 358 16.52 21.33 14.97
C PRO A 358 16.84 19.84 15.02
N ASN A 359 17.72 19.45 15.95
CA ASN A 359 18.18 18.06 16.15
C ASN A 359 18.77 17.34 14.92
N ARG A 360 18.98 18.05 13.80
CA ARG A 360 19.38 17.46 12.49
C ARG A 360 18.46 16.30 12.08
N ASP A 361 17.15 16.55 12.15
CA ASP A 361 16.09 15.55 11.90
C ASP A 361 15.56 15.47 10.46
N VAL A 362 16.34 16.01 9.52
CA VAL A 362 16.10 15.87 8.08
C VAL A 362 17.40 15.38 7.44
N PHE A 363 17.31 14.30 6.68
CA PHE A 363 18.43 13.65 6.00
C PHE A 363 18.33 13.85 4.50
N TYR A 364 19.43 13.68 3.77
CA TYR A 364 19.48 13.88 2.33
C TYR A 364 19.37 12.57 1.53
N ASP A 365 18.76 12.63 0.35
CA ASP A 365 18.83 11.59 -0.68
C ASP A 365 20.08 11.79 -1.55
N ALA A 366 21.13 11.01 -1.30
CA ALA A 366 22.41 11.11 -2.02
C ALA A 366 22.28 10.60 -3.46
N ASP A 367 23.15 11.07 -4.36
CA ASP A 367 23.26 10.50 -5.72
C ASP A 367 24.15 9.25 -5.69
N VAL A 368 23.55 8.08 -5.89
CA VAL A 368 24.29 6.81 -5.90
C VAL A 368 25.27 6.69 -7.08
N ASN A 369 25.14 7.53 -8.12
CA ASN A 369 26.12 7.59 -9.21
C ASN A 369 27.37 8.42 -8.86
N ASP A 370 27.31 9.25 -7.81
CA ASP A 370 28.38 10.18 -7.44
C ASP A 370 28.51 10.32 -5.91
N LEU A 371 28.63 9.19 -5.20
CA LEU A 371 28.81 9.18 -3.75
C LEU A 371 30.12 9.84 -3.29
N GLY A 372 31.09 10.02 -4.19
CA GLY A 372 32.34 10.74 -3.92
C GLY A 372 32.29 12.24 -4.21
N GLY A 373 31.21 12.74 -4.81
CA GLY A 373 31.06 14.14 -5.19
C GLY A 373 30.79 15.08 -4.01
N ARG A 374 30.36 14.54 -2.86
CA ARG A 374 30.11 15.25 -1.60
C ARG A 374 30.46 14.38 -0.41
N ASP A 375 30.57 14.99 0.77
CA ASP A 375 30.84 14.29 2.03
C ASP A 375 29.56 13.66 2.62
N TYR A 376 28.96 12.71 1.90
CA TYR A 376 27.81 11.95 2.38
C TYR A 376 28.19 11.05 3.56
N THR A 377 27.34 11.02 4.59
CA THR A 377 27.48 10.17 5.78
C THR A 377 26.10 9.72 6.25
N ASP A 378 26.06 8.68 7.08
CA ASP A 378 24.85 8.22 7.78
C ASP A 378 24.22 9.26 8.73
N THR A 379 24.91 10.38 9.01
CA THR A 379 24.38 11.48 9.84
C THR A 379 23.89 12.68 9.03
N ASN A 380 24.03 12.68 7.70
CA ASN A 380 23.51 13.76 6.84
C ASN A 380 22.66 13.23 5.68
N SER A 381 22.77 11.94 5.36
CA SER A 381 22.06 11.25 4.31
C SER A 381 21.43 9.97 4.86
N TYR A 382 20.37 9.51 4.21
CA TYR A 382 19.70 8.25 4.57
C TYR A 382 19.50 7.34 3.36
N TYR A 383 19.12 7.94 2.22
CA TYR A 383 19.05 7.24 0.94
C TYR A 383 20.24 7.58 0.05
N ALA A 384 20.52 6.67 -0.87
CA ALA A 384 21.29 6.88 -2.08
C ALA A 384 20.48 6.39 -3.28
N SER A 385 20.18 7.29 -4.21
CA SER A 385 19.21 7.05 -5.27
C SER A 385 19.75 7.30 -6.67
N ALA A 386 19.15 6.62 -7.66
CA ALA A 386 19.33 6.92 -9.08
C ALA A 386 18.08 6.60 -9.91
N ASN A 387 18.03 7.20 -11.10
CA ASN A 387 17.09 6.82 -12.14
C ASN A 387 17.46 5.45 -12.72
N TYR A 388 16.55 4.47 -12.62
CA TYR A 388 16.78 3.16 -13.18
C TYR A 388 16.96 3.18 -14.71
N ASN A 389 16.29 4.09 -15.42
CA ASN A 389 16.39 4.19 -16.88
C ASN A 389 17.79 4.56 -17.38
N ASP A 390 18.59 5.23 -16.55
CA ASP A 390 19.96 5.57 -16.87
C ASP A 390 20.92 4.39 -16.65
N LEU A 391 20.50 3.43 -15.80
CA LEU A 391 21.23 2.21 -15.51
C LEU A 391 20.88 1.09 -16.50
N SER A 392 19.59 0.93 -16.84
CA SER A 392 19.06 -0.20 -17.62
C SER A 392 19.64 -0.33 -19.04
N ARG A 393 20.26 0.75 -19.55
CA ARG A 393 20.94 0.77 -20.85
C ARG A 393 22.38 0.25 -20.80
N LYS A 394 22.92 -0.04 -19.62
CA LYS A 394 24.30 -0.53 -19.43
C LYS A 394 24.36 -2.05 -19.62
N PRO A 395 25.31 -2.58 -20.42
CA PRO A 395 25.47 -4.03 -20.61
C PRO A 395 25.76 -4.81 -19.31
N SER A 396 26.29 -4.13 -18.30
CA SER A 396 26.68 -4.69 -16.99
C SER A 396 25.76 -4.19 -15.86
N LEU A 397 24.44 -4.14 -16.10
CA LEU A 397 23.46 -3.60 -15.17
C LEU A 397 23.57 -4.23 -13.76
N GLU A 398 23.55 -5.55 -13.64
CA GLU A 398 23.62 -6.22 -12.32
C GLU A 398 24.93 -5.90 -11.58
N GLU A 399 26.07 -5.88 -12.27
CA GLU A 399 27.36 -5.53 -11.68
C GLU A 399 27.37 -4.06 -11.21
N THR A 400 26.76 -3.17 -12.01
CA THR A 400 26.61 -1.76 -11.66
C THR A 400 25.77 -1.60 -10.40
N ILE A 401 24.63 -2.30 -10.31
CA ILE A 401 23.76 -2.26 -9.13
C ILE A 401 24.51 -2.81 -7.90
N ARG A 402 25.15 -3.98 -8.00
CA ARG A 402 25.91 -4.55 -6.87
C ARG A 402 26.99 -3.61 -6.37
N LYS A 403 27.69 -2.93 -7.28
CA LYS A 403 28.70 -1.93 -6.93
C LYS A 403 28.07 -0.74 -6.20
N GLN A 404 27.00 -0.16 -6.74
CA GLN A 404 26.29 0.96 -6.13
C GLN A 404 25.75 0.63 -4.74
N VAL A 405 25.14 -0.55 -4.59
CA VAL A 405 24.68 -1.09 -3.30
C VAL A 405 25.84 -1.19 -2.32
N ALA A 406 26.95 -1.83 -2.72
CA ALA A 406 28.11 -1.99 -1.84
C ALA A 406 28.73 -0.65 -1.42
N GLU A 407 28.84 0.32 -2.34
CA GLU A 407 29.40 1.66 -2.07
C GLU A 407 28.51 2.47 -1.14
N ALA A 408 27.19 2.46 -1.34
CA ALA A 408 26.24 3.15 -0.46
C ALA A 408 26.18 2.51 0.93
N HIS A 409 26.10 1.18 1.01
CA HIS A 409 26.09 0.43 2.28
C HIS A 409 27.38 0.66 3.09
N ALA A 410 28.53 0.83 2.43
CA ALA A 410 29.81 1.10 3.09
C ALA A 410 29.84 2.43 3.87
N ILE A 411 28.96 3.39 3.52
CA ILE A 411 28.79 4.66 4.22
C ILE A 411 27.44 4.75 4.96
N GLY A 412 26.75 3.62 5.12
CA GLY A 412 25.52 3.51 5.93
C GLY A 412 24.23 3.97 5.24
N LEU A 413 24.23 4.15 3.91
CA LEU A 413 23.05 4.62 3.17
C LEU A 413 22.27 3.46 2.56
N LYS A 414 20.94 3.60 2.48
CA LYS A 414 20.04 2.63 1.85
C LYS A 414 19.83 2.98 0.37
N VAL A 415 19.88 1.99 -0.52
CA VAL A 415 19.74 2.19 -1.96
C VAL A 415 18.30 2.06 -2.43
N ARG A 416 17.88 2.98 -3.29
CA ARG A 416 16.62 2.89 -4.05
C ARG A 416 16.81 3.34 -5.49
N TYR A 417 15.93 2.88 -6.37
CA TYR A 417 15.89 3.33 -7.75
C TYR A 417 14.48 3.77 -8.11
N TYR A 418 14.35 4.95 -8.74
CA TYR A 418 13.08 5.44 -9.26
C TYR A 418 12.95 5.17 -10.76
N SER A 419 11.74 5.36 -11.30
CA SER A 419 11.39 5.02 -12.69
C SER A 419 11.65 3.55 -13.05
N LEU A 420 11.28 2.63 -12.14
CA LEU A 420 11.32 1.20 -12.41
C LEU A 420 10.34 0.83 -13.54
N PRO A 421 10.72 -0.05 -14.49
CA PRO A 421 9.93 -0.31 -15.69
C PRO A 421 8.72 -1.21 -15.44
N SER A 422 8.82 -2.16 -14.51
CA SER A 422 7.77 -3.09 -14.12
C SER A 422 8.12 -3.79 -12.81
N GLU A 423 7.11 -4.39 -12.18
CA GLU A 423 7.23 -5.17 -10.96
C GLU A 423 7.97 -6.51 -11.15
N SER A 424 8.19 -6.96 -12.39
CA SER A 424 8.92 -8.20 -12.70
C SER A 424 10.41 -8.16 -12.35
N GLU A 425 10.96 -6.95 -12.13
CA GLU A 425 12.35 -6.75 -11.75
C GLU A 425 12.52 -6.70 -10.22
N TRP A 426 11.43 -6.62 -9.45
CA TRP A 426 11.47 -6.29 -8.03
C TRP A 426 12.22 -7.32 -7.20
N GLU A 427 11.89 -8.61 -7.34
CA GLU A 427 12.55 -9.68 -6.62
C GLU A 427 14.05 -9.71 -6.96
N LYS A 428 14.39 -9.52 -8.24
CA LYS A 428 15.77 -9.45 -8.70
C LYS A 428 16.53 -8.27 -8.08
N LEU A 429 15.92 -7.09 -8.01
CA LEU A 429 16.54 -5.92 -7.37
C LEU A 429 16.78 -6.16 -5.87
N MET A 430 15.82 -6.80 -5.19
CA MET A 430 16.00 -7.19 -3.79
C MET A 430 17.16 -8.19 -3.62
N GLU A 431 17.29 -9.18 -4.49
CA GLU A 431 18.42 -10.12 -4.50
C GLU A 431 19.78 -9.43 -4.75
N LEU A 432 19.77 -8.30 -5.46
CA LEU A 432 20.96 -7.47 -5.68
C LEU A 432 21.30 -6.57 -4.48
N GLY A 433 20.43 -6.53 -3.45
CA GLY A 433 20.61 -5.77 -2.22
C GLY A 433 20.02 -4.37 -2.25
N VAL A 434 19.10 -4.07 -3.18
CA VAL A 434 18.35 -2.81 -3.18
C VAL A 434 17.40 -2.79 -1.98
N ASP A 435 17.47 -1.74 -1.17
CA ASP A 435 16.77 -1.65 0.11
C ASP A 435 15.31 -1.22 -0.02
N MET A 436 14.97 -0.47 -1.07
CA MET A 436 13.61 0.06 -1.24
C MET A 436 13.17 0.03 -2.71
N LEU A 437 12.02 -0.61 -2.96
CA LEU A 437 11.42 -0.71 -4.29
C LEU A 437 10.44 0.42 -4.53
N ASN A 438 10.64 1.19 -5.60
CA ASN A 438 9.71 2.22 -6.02
C ASN A 438 8.41 1.60 -6.57
N ALA A 439 7.30 1.78 -5.88
CA ALA A 439 6.03 1.16 -6.20
C ALA A 439 5.00 2.19 -6.66
N ASP A 440 4.57 2.07 -7.93
CA ASP A 440 3.52 2.93 -8.51
C ASP A 440 2.12 2.27 -8.43
N ASP A 441 2.04 0.93 -8.49
CA ASP A 441 0.82 0.17 -8.20
C ASP A 441 1.01 -0.62 -6.89
N MET A 442 0.31 -0.17 -5.85
CA MET A 442 0.37 -0.79 -4.53
C MET A 442 -0.07 -2.26 -4.52
N SER A 443 -0.95 -2.67 -5.45
CA SER A 443 -1.43 -4.06 -5.48
C SER A 443 -0.32 -5.07 -5.79
N ASN A 444 0.75 -4.64 -6.45
CA ASN A 444 1.89 -5.48 -6.76
C ASN A 444 2.71 -5.83 -5.52
N THR A 445 2.58 -5.09 -4.42
CA THR A 445 3.32 -5.34 -3.16
C THR A 445 2.91 -6.64 -2.46
N ALA A 446 1.77 -7.25 -2.84
CA ALA A 446 1.31 -8.50 -2.27
C ALA A 446 2.34 -9.64 -2.39
N ARG A 447 3.06 -9.68 -3.53
CA ARG A 447 4.09 -10.70 -3.80
C ARG A 447 5.35 -10.57 -2.94
N LEU A 448 5.61 -9.36 -2.44
CA LEU A 448 6.91 -9.04 -1.83
C LEU A 448 7.00 -9.65 -0.43
N PRO A 449 8.19 -10.11 -0.02
CA PRO A 449 8.38 -10.65 1.32
C PRO A 449 8.11 -9.57 2.37
N ARG A 450 7.44 -9.97 3.45
CA ARG A 450 7.20 -9.08 4.61
C ARG A 450 8.46 -8.94 5.44
N ILE A 451 8.70 -7.72 5.92
CA ILE A 451 9.78 -7.44 6.87
C ILE A 451 9.46 -8.18 8.18
N GLN A 452 10.42 -8.98 8.66
CA GLN A 452 10.28 -9.85 9.84
C GLN A 452 10.64 -9.13 11.13
#